data_AF-A0A937V2T0-F1
#
_entry.id   AF-A0A937V2T0-F1
#
_cell.length_a   1.000
_cell.length_b   1.000
_cell.length_c   1.000
_cell.angle_alpha   90.00
_cell.angle_beta   90.00
_cell.angle_gamma   90.00
#
_symmetry.space_group_name_H-M   'P 1'
#
loop_
_entity.id
_entity.type
_entity.pdbx_description
1 polymer ?
#
loop_
_entity_poly.entity_id
_entity_poly.type
_entity_poly.pdbx_seq_one_letter_code
_entity_poly.pdbx_strand_id
1 'polypeptide(L)'
;MIEISLEKRCLHIDRITGAIAQAAYSRSAMKPELMARLEQLSAPYTPLPSWSVHPNTINALVRRYSEQAAFYPLEEIAQWIAYQRYGLFLLPGYQPLFYLRTEHKSISPNKSAIAAIGEACLGLTIQYLYHGRLLARPVSDYPDAVCDNPTDNTVYLGEAKATAAQTVADIKRVIDSELPRFIPFVLAANSLDNTQTKVLGLLVGTTVLNSDQFHCAISEVRV
;
A
#
# COMPACT_ATOMS: atom_id res chain seq x y z
N MET A 1 -20.98 4.80 1.81
CA MET A 1 -20.23 3.71 1.17
C MET A 1 -18.94 4.30 0.66
N ILE A 2 -17.84 3.57 0.71
CA ILE A 2 -16.55 4.00 0.18
C ILE A 2 -16.33 3.29 -1.15
N GLU A 3 -16.17 4.07 -2.22
CA GLU A 3 -15.85 3.57 -3.55
C GLU A 3 -14.33 3.40 -3.69
N ILE A 4 -13.89 2.21 -4.05
CA ILE A 4 -12.48 1.88 -4.23
C ILE A 4 -12.26 1.51 -5.69
N SER A 5 -11.61 2.42 -6.42
CA SER A 5 -11.15 2.14 -7.78
C SER A 5 -9.83 1.37 -7.74
N LEU A 6 -9.66 0.43 -8.66
CA LEU A 6 -8.54 -0.51 -8.64
C LEU A 6 -7.88 -0.56 -10.00
N GLU A 7 -6.57 -0.71 -9.96
CA GLU A 7 -5.77 -1.05 -11.13
C GLU A 7 -4.60 -1.93 -10.72
N LYS A 8 -4.14 -2.77 -11.64
CA LYS A 8 -3.10 -3.75 -11.40
C LYS A 8 -2.10 -3.76 -12.55
N ARG A 9 -0.82 -3.88 -12.20
CA ARG A 9 0.22 -4.36 -13.12
C ARG A 9 0.88 -5.61 -12.55
N CYS A 10 1.46 -6.40 -13.45
CA CYS A 10 2.20 -7.60 -13.10
C CYS A 10 3.64 -7.47 -13.61
N LEU A 11 4.60 -7.57 -12.70
CA LEU A 11 6.03 -7.54 -12.97
C LEU A 11 6.55 -8.97 -12.90
N HIS A 12 7.11 -9.46 -14.01
CA HIS A 12 7.79 -10.74 -14.05
C HIS A 12 9.30 -10.46 -13.99
N ILE A 13 9.92 -10.81 -12.87
CA ILE A 13 11.33 -10.56 -12.61
C ILE A 13 12.10 -11.77 -13.12
N ASP A 14 12.89 -11.57 -14.17
CA ASP A 14 13.76 -12.61 -14.69
C ASP A 14 14.99 -12.80 -13.80
N ARG A 15 15.71 -13.91 -14.02
CA ARG A 15 16.90 -14.26 -13.22
C ARG A 15 17.97 -13.17 -13.21
N ILE A 16 18.15 -12.45 -14.32
CA ILE A 16 19.15 -11.39 -14.44
C ILE A 16 18.73 -10.18 -13.60
N THR A 17 17.49 -9.71 -13.75
CA THR A 17 16.97 -8.59 -12.94
C THR A 17 16.95 -8.96 -11.46
N GLY A 18 16.63 -10.22 -11.13
CA GLY A 18 16.68 -10.70 -9.75
C GLY A 18 18.08 -10.65 -9.12
N ALA A 19 19.11 -11.06 -9.86
CA ALA A 19 20.50 -10.96 -9.39
C ALA A 19 20.93 -9.51 -9.18
N ILE A 20 20.54 -8.61 -10.08
CA ILE A 20 20.81 -7.17 -9.96
C ILE A 20 20.06 -6.57 -8.77
N ALA A 21 18.81 -6.99 -8.52
CA ALA A 21 18.02 -6.55 -7.37
C ALA A 21 18.70 -6.92 -6.04
N GLN A 22 19.17 -8.18 -5.91
CA GLN A 22 19.93 -8.62 -4.74
C GLN A 22 21.24 -7.82 -4.56
N ALA A 23 21.95 -7.55 -5.66
CA ALA A 23 23.16 -6.73 -5.63
C ALA A 23 22.87 -5.27 -5.23
N ALA A 24 21.79 -4.68 -5.75
CA ALA A 24 21.37 -3.30 -5.47
C ALA A 24 20.90 -3.10 -4.03
N TYR A 25 20.36 -4.14 -3.40
CA TYR A 25 20.03 -4.13 -1.98
C TYR A 25 21.30 -3.97 -1.11
N SER A 26 22.37 -4.68 -1.48
CA SER A 26 23.65 -4.64 -0.76
C SER A 26 24.53 -3.44 -1.15
N ARG A 27 24.42 -2.94 -2.39
CA ARG A 27 25.27 -1.89 -2.97
C ARG A 27 24.42 -0.85 -3.69
N SER A 28 24.37 0.36 -3.15
CA SER A 28 23.59 1.48 -3.71
C SER A 28 23.95 1.82 -5.17
N ALA A 29 25.18 1.54 -5.60
CA ALA A 29 25.67 1.80 -6.96
C ALA A 29 24.90 1.05 -8.06
N MET A 30 24.27 -0.09 -7.75
CA MET A 30 23.50 -0.88 -8.73
C MET A 30 22.04 -0.42 -8.84
N LYS A 31 21.58 0.51 -7.98
CA LYS A 31 20.18 1.01 -8.01
C LYS A 31 19.79 1.64 -9.34
N PRO A 32 20.62 2.49 -10.00
CA PRO A 32 20.25 3.08 -11.29
C PRO A 32 20.04 2.02 -12.39
N GLU A 33 20.89 0.99 -12.42
CA GLU A 33 20.75 -0.11 -13.39
C GLU A 33 19.48 -0.92 -13.14
N LEU A 34 19.18 -1.21 -11.87
CA LEU A 34 17.93 -1.88 -11.51
C LEU A 34 16.70 -1.06 -11.93
N MET A 35 16.69 0.23 -11.64
CA MET A 35 15.59 1.12 -12.01
C MET A 35 15.35 1.14 -13.53
N ALA A 36 16.41 1.24 -14.33
CA ALA A 36 16.31 1.22 -15.78
C ALA A 36 15.71 -0.11 -16.30
N ARG A 37 16.05 -1.25 -15.68
CA ARG A 37 15.45 -2.55 -16.01
C ARG A 37 14.00 -2.66 -15.57
N LEU A 38 13.66 -2.17 -14.38
CA LEU A 38 12.28 -2.17 -13.89
C LEU A 38 11.38 -1.30 -14.76
N GLU A 39 11.87 -0.18 -15.28
CA GLU A 39 11.15 0.65 -16.26
C GLU A 39 10.86 -0.13 -17.55
N GLN A 40 11.83 -0.91 -18.05
CA GLN A 40 11.63 -1.77 -19.23
C GLN A 40 10.64 -2.91 -18.99
N LEU A 41 10.61 -3.46 -17.77
CA LEU A 41 9.68 -4.51 -17.35
C LEU A 41 8.31 -3.98 -16.91
N SER A 42 8.17 -2.65 -16.78
CA SER A 42 6.95 -2.02 -16.26
C SER A 42 5.82 -2.17 -17.26
N ALA A 43 4.97 -3.17 -17.04
CA ALA A 43 3.70 -3.27 -17.73
C ALA A 43 2.77 -2.13 -17.30
N PRO A 44 1.94 -1.58 -18.21
CA PRO A 44 0.96 -0.57 -17.86
C PRO A 44 -0.04 -1.13 -16.84
N TYR A 45 -0.51 -0.25 -15.95
CA TYR A 45 -1.60 -0.59 -15.04
C TYR A 45 -2.89 -0.83 -15.83
N THR A 46 -3.52 -1.96 -15.56
CA THR A 46 -4.80 -2.37 -16.12
C THR A 46 -5.91 -2.12 -15.11
N PRO A 47 -7.02 -1.49 -15.49
CA PRO A 47 -8.12 -1.23 -14.57
C PRO A 47 -8.80 -2.54 -14.17
N LEU A 48 -9.23 -2.62 -12.91
CA LEU A 48 -10.03 -3.70 -12.36
C LEU A 48 -11.42 -3.18 -11.96
N PRO A 49 -12.43 -4.07 -11.79
CA PRO A 49 -13.75 -3.65 -11.29
C PRO A 49 -13.63 -2.95 -9.94
N SER A 50 -14.28 -1.79 -9.80
CA SER A 50 -14.30 -1.05 -8.54
C SER A 50 -15.13 -1.76 -7.48
N TRP A 51 -14.85 -1.44 -6.22
CA TRP A 51 -15.62 -1.94 -5.08
C TRP A 51 -16.39 -0.83 -4.39
N SER A 52 -17.58 -1.17 -3.91
CA SER A 52 -18.32 -0.35 -2.96
C SER A 52 -18.26 -1.04 -1.60
N VAL A 53 -17.56 -0.43 -0.65
CA VAL A 53 -17.26 -1.04 0.65
C VAL A 53 -17.91 -0.23 1.77
N HIS A 54 -18.51 -0.91 2.74
CA HIS A 54 -19.07 -0.23 3.90
C HIS A 54 -17.92 0.27 4.82
N PRO A 55 -17.98 1.49 5.38
CA PRO A 55 -16.93 2.03 6.27
C PRO A 55 -16.54 1.09 7.42
N ASN A 56 -17.52 0.41 8.02
CA ASN A 56 -17.27 -0.59 9.07
C ASN A 56 -16.35 -1.73 8.61
N THR A 57 -16.37 -2.11 7.34
CA THR A 57 -15.46 -3.12 6.78
C THR A 57 -14.02 -2.59 6.77
N ILE A 58 -13.81 -1.33 6.37
CA ILE A 58 -12.49 -0.71 6.43
C ILE A 58 -12.02 -0.60 7.88
N ASN A 59 -12.87 -0.17 8.81
CA ASN A 59 -12.54 -0.12 10.24
C ASN A 59 -12.18 -1.50 10.82
N ALA A 60 -12.88 -2.56 10.42
CA ALA A 60 -12.55 -3.92 10.80
C ALA A 60 -11.21 -4.39 10.22
N LEU A 61 -10.92 -4.01 8.97
CA LEU A 61 -9.65 -4.32 8.30
C LEU A 61 -8.49 -3.53 8.91
N VAL A 62 -8.67 -2.27 9.29
CA VAL A 62 -7.67 -1.51 10.05
C VAL A 62 -7.30 -2.27 11.32
N ARG A 63 -8.27 -2.70 12.13
CA ARG A 63 -8.00 -3.44 13.37
C ARG A 63 -7.25 -4.75 13.13
N ARG A 64 -7.52 -5.39 11.99
CA ARG A 64 -6.97 -6.71 11.65
C ARG A 64 -5.59 -6.63 11.01
N TYR A 65 -5.39 -5.69 10.09
CA TYR A 65 -4.18 -5.59 9.25
C TYR A 65 -3.24 -4.51 9.76
N SER A 66 -3.73 -3.43 10.37
CA SER A 66 -2.87 -2.29 10.63
C SER A 66 -2.05 -2.41 11.91
N GLU A 67 -0.74 -2.17 11.80
CA GLU A 67 0.15 -2.01 12.96
C GLU A 67 0.10 -0.61 13.58
N GLN A 68 -0.43 0.36 12.83
CA GLN A 68 -0.48 1.75 13.25
C GLN A 68 -1.42 1.91 14.45
N ALA A 69 -1.01 2.70 15.43
CA ALA A 69 -1.86 3.13 16.54
C ALA A 69 -2.88 4.19 16.08
N ALA A 70 -3.73 3.86 15.11
CA ALA A 70 -4.79 4.73 14.60
C ALA A 70 -6.14 4.29 15.18
N PHE A 71 -6.78 5.15 15.98
CA PHE A 71 -8.01 4.81 16.69
C PHE A 71 -9.25 4.99 15.80
N TYR A 72 -9.35 6.13 15.10
CA TYR A 72 -10.46 6.49 14.21
C TYR A 72 -9.95 7.05 12.87
N PRO A 73 -9.28 6.23 12.06
CA PRO A 73 -8.57 6.73 10.87
C PRO A 73 -9.50 7.35 9.82
N LEU A 74 -10.70 6.80 9.62
CA LEU A 74 -11.65 7.35 8.65
C LEU A 74 -12.17 8.72 9.10
N GLU A 75 -12.50 8.86 10.38
CA GLU A 75 -13.01 10.09 10.97
C GLU A 75 -11.94 11.18 10.99
N GLU A 76 -10.69 10.86 11.33
CA GLU A 76 -9.57 11.79 11.30
C GLU A 76 -9.31 12.31 9.89
N ILE A 77 -9.34 11.44 8.88
CA ILE A 77 -9.12 11.84 7.49
C ILE A 77 -10.31 12.65 6.95
N ALA A 78 -11.54 12.26 7.27
CA ALA A 78 -12.73 13.04 6.91
C ALA A 78 -12.69 14.45 7.51
N GLN A 79 -12.26 14.59 8.76
CA GLN A 79 -12.08 15.90 9.40
C GLN A 79 -10.97 16.71 8.77
N TRP A 80 -9.82 16.09 8.44
CA TRP A 80 -8.75 16.78 7.74
C TRP A 80 -9.22 17.29 6.36
N ILE A 81 -9.96 16.48 5.59
CA ILE A 81 -10.56 16.91 4.32
C ILE A 81 -11.54 18.06 4.54
N ALA A 82 -12.40 17.97 5.55
CA ALA A 82 -13.36 19.01 5.89
C ALA A 82 -12.67 20.33 6.30
N TYR A 83 -11.57 20.24 7.06
CA TYR A 83 -10.72 21.38 7.41
C TYR A 83 -10.11 22.03 6.17
N GLN A 84 -9.51 21.23 5.27
CA GLN A 84 -8.89 21.72 4.04
C GLN A 84 -9.90 22.39 3.10
N ARG A 85 -11.09 21.81 2.94
CA ARG A 85 -12.12 22.27 2.01
C ARG A 85 -12.95 23.44 2.55
N TYR A 86 -13.37 23.36 3.81
CA TYR A 86 -14.36 24.27 4.38
C TYR A 86 -13.79 25.17 5.49
N GLY A 87 -12.57 24.92 5.97
CA GLY A 87 -12.00 25.65 7.11
C GLY A 87 -12.74 25.40 8.43
N LEU A 88 -13.45 24.27 8.55
CA LEU A 88 -14.16 23.86 9.77
C LEU A 88 -13.16 23.39 10.83
N PHE A 89 -13.44 23.67 12.11
CA PHE A 89 -12.58 23.29 13.23
C PHE A 89 -12.43 21.75 13.34
N LEU A 90 -11.21 21.29 13.67
CA LEU A 90 -10.92 19.89 14.01
C LEU A 90 -11.57 19.56 15.38
N LEU A 91 -11.96 18.30 15.60
CA LEU A 91 -12.57 17.87 16.87
C LEU A 91 -11.63 18.07 18.07
N PRO A 92 -12.17 18.15 19.31
CA PRO A 92 -11.37 18.18 20.54
C PRO A 92 -10.45 16.94 20.61
N GLY A 93 -9.13 17.14 20.68
CA GLY A 93 -8.12 16.07 20.69
C GLY A 93 -6.90 16.36 19.82
N TYR A 94 -7.03 17.24 18.82
CA TYR A 94 -5.88 17.91 18.21
C TYR A 94 -5.33 18.95 19.20
N GLN A 95 -3.99 19.07 19.33
CA GLN A 95 -3.37 20.04 20.25
C GLN A 95 -4.01 21.44 20.09
N PRO A 96 -4.15 22.22 21.18
CA PRO A 96 -5.02 23.39 21.31
C PRO A 96 -4.47 24.64 20.60
N LEU A 97 -3.96 24.49 19.38
CA LEU A 97 -3.72 25.60 18.48
C LEU A 97 -4.95 25.68 17.60
N PHE A 98 -5.96 26.38 18.12
CA PHE A 98 -7.06 26.96 17.37
C PHE A 98 -6.48 27.85 16.27
N TYR A 99 -6.02 27.24 15.17
CA TYR A 99 -5.77 27.96 13.96
C TYR A 99 -7.15 28.28 13.38
N LEU A 100 -7.65 29.48 13.68
CA LEU A 100 -8.46 30.17 12.69
C LEU A 100 -7.73 30.01 11.35
N ARG A 101 -8.44 29.76 10.26
CA ARG A 101 -7.87 29.79 8.90
C ARG A 101 -7.51 31.24 8.55
N THR A 102 -6.63 31.86 9.32
CA THR A 102 -6.14 33.23 9.13
C THR A 102 -5.13 33.28 8.00
N GLU A 103 -4.51 32.15 7.64
CA GLU A 103 -3.58 32.05 6.52
C GLU A 103 -3.71 30.68 5.84
N HIS A 104 -3.44 30.63 4.53
CA HIS A 104 -3.49 29.46 3.64
C HIS A 104 -2.43 28.38 3.99
N LYS A 105 -2.23 28.05 5.27
CA LYS A 105 -1.26 27.07 5.70
C LYS A 105 -1.82 25.67 5.47
N SER A 106 -1.20 24.96 4.53
CA SER A 106 -1.52 23.54 4.28
C SER A 106 -1.15 22.72 5.52
N ILE A 107 -2.15 22.11 6.15
CA ILE A 107 -1.95 21.15 7.26
C ILE A 107 -1.79 19.76 6.68
N SER A 108 -0.76 19.04 7.12
CA SER A 108 -0.55 17.64 6.73
C SER A 108 -1.59 16.74 7.38
N PRO A 109 -2.09 15.72 6.69
CA PRO A 109 -2.97 14.71 7.28
C PRO A 109 -2.24 13.88 8.35
N ASN A 110 -3.00 13.20 9.21
CA ASN A 110 -2.41 12.22 10.12
C ASN A 110 -1.83 11.04 9.30
N LYS A 111 -0.50 10.93 9.30
CA LYS A 111 0.24 9.93 8.53
C LYS A 111 -0.10 8.50 8.98
N SER A 112 -0.27 8.28 10.27
CA SER A 112 -0.63 6.97 10.83
C SER A 112 -2.05 6.55 10.44
N ALA A 113 -2.99 7.51 10.36
CA ALA A 113 -4.34 7.24 9.86
C ALA A 113 -4.33 6.86 8.37
N ILE A 114 -3.54 7.57 7.54
CA ILE A 114 -3.38 7.23 6.12
C ILE A 114 -2.74 5.86 5.94
N ALA A 115 -1.64 5.59 6.66
CA ALA A 115 -0.96 4.30 6.60
C ALA A 115 -1.90 3.15 7.01
N ALA A 116 -2.68 3.34 8.08
CA ALA A 116 -3.68 2.37 8.52
C ALA A 116 -4.75 2.07 7.47
N ILE A 117 -5.23 3.09 6.76
CA ILE A 117 -6.16 2.91 5.62
C ILE A 117 -5.48 2.15 4.49
N GLY A 118 -4.20 2.44 4.20
CA GLY A 118 -3.40 1.71 3.22
C GLY A 118 -3.28 0.22 3.53
N GLU A 119 -2.89 -0.11 4.76
CA GLU A 119 -2.76 -1.48 5.27
C GLU A 119 -4.13 -2.20 5.26
N ALA A 120 -5.22 -1.49 5.56
CA ALA A 120 -6.58 -2.03 5.42
C ALA A 120 -6.94 -2.31 3.95
N CYS A 121 -6.57 -1.44 3.02
CA CYS A 121 -6.78 -1.63 1.58
C CYS A 121 -5.93 -2.78 1.02
N LEU A 122 -4.70 -2.99 1.52
CA LEU A 122 -3.91 -4.18 1.26
C LEU A 122 -4.65 -5.44 1.71
N GLY A 123 -5.15 -5.45 2.94
CA GLY A 123 -5.93 -6.56 3.48
C GLY A 123 -7.19 -6.88 2.66
N LEU A 124 -7.91 -5.84 2.24
CA LEU A 124 -9.05 -5.97 1.33
C LEU A 124 -8.63 -6.58 -0.01
N THR A 125 -7.56 -6.07 -0.59
CA THR A 125 -7.00 -6.53 -1.88
C THR A 125 -6.66 -8.02 -1.81
N ILE A 126 -5.95 -8.44 -0.78
CA ILE A 126 -5.56 -9.84 -0.59
C ILE A 126 -6.78 -10.74 -0.39
N GLN A 127 -7.74 -10.36 0.46
CA GLN A 127 -8.90 -11.19 0.73
C GLN A 127 -9.83 -11.33 -0.49
N TYR A 128 -10.09 -10.24 -1.21
CA TYR A 128 -11.11 -10.21 -2.25
C TYR A 128 -10.57 -10.57 -3.65
N LEU A 129 -9.35 -10.13 -4.02
CA LEU A 129 -8.78 -10.47 -5.34
C LEU A 129 -7.98 -11.77 -5.31
N TYR A 130 -7.31 -12.05 -4.21
CA TYR A 130 -6.35 -13.16 -4.11
C TYR A 130 -6.85 -14.30 -3.21
N HIS A 131 -8.02 -14.15 -2.59
CA HIS A 131 -8.59 -15.13 -1.67
C HIS A 131 -7.63 -15.51 -0.52
N GLY A 132 -6.71 -14.60 -0.19
CA GLY A 132 -5.67 -14.83 0.80
C GLY A 132 -6.20 -14.67 2.24
N ARG A 133 -5.67 -15.48 3.13
CA ARG A 133 -5.95 -15.47 4.57
C ARG A 133 -4.72 -14.93 5.29
N LEU A 134 -4.92 -13.99 6.21
CA LEU A 134 -3.83 -13.42 6.99
C LEU A 134 -3.21 -14.50 7.89
N LEU A 135 -1.91 -14.75 7.71
CA LEU A 135 -1.10 -15.63 8.56
C LEU A 135 -0.42 -14.83 9.67
N ALA A 136 0.27 -13.77 9.28
CA ALA A 136 1.09 -12.99 10.19
C ALA A 136 1.17 -11.52 9.77
N ARG A 137 1.43 -10.68 10.79
CA ARG A 137 1.81 -9.28 10.63
C ARG A 137 3.18 -9.11 11.27
N PRO A 138 4.25 -9.10 10.48
CA PRO A 138 5.60 -8.85 10.98
C PRO A 138 5.63 -7.54 11.77
N VAL A 139 6.22 -7.55 12.97
CA VAL A 139 6.32 -6.36 13.85
C VAL A 139 7.52 -5.47 13.46
N SER A 140 8.06 -5.67 12.26
CA SER A 140 9.30 -5.04 11.80
C SER A 140 9.12 -4.51 10.38
N ASP A 141 10.10 -3.73 9.93
CA ASP A 141 10.12 -2.87 8.74
C ASP A 141 9.69 -3.49 7.39
N TYR A 142 9.55 -4.82 7.27
CA TYR A 142 9.10 -5.48 6.04
C TYR A 142 8.73 -6.97 6.23
N PRO A 143 7.69 -7.51 5.57
CA PRO A 143 6.54 -6.85 4.92
C PRO A 143 5.43 -6.50 5.93
N ASP A 144 4.48 -5.64 5.56
CA ASP A 144 3.32 -5.30 6.40
C ASP A 144 2.40 -6.51 6.70
N ALA A 145 2.22 -7.43 5.74
CA ALA A 145 1.37 -8.60 5.92
C ALA A 145 1.91 -9.83 5.19
N VAL A 146 1.73 -11.01 5.80
CA VAL A 146 1.95 -12.30 5.16
C VAL A 146 0.64 -13.07 5.15
N CYS A 147 0.21 -13.50 3.97
CA CYS A 147 -1.05 -14.22 3.78
C CYS A 147 -0.86 -15.48 2.96
N ASP A 148 -1.71 -16.50 3.13
CA ASP A 148 -1.75 -17.69 2.29
C ASP A 148 -3.08 -17.85 1.56
N ASN A 149 -3.04 -18.39 0.36
CA ASN A 149 -4.20 -18.99 -0.28
C ASN A 149 -4.01 -20.52 -0.26
N PRO A 150 -4.72 -21.25 0.64
CA PRO A 150 -4.56 -22.69 0.74
C PRO A 150 -5.12 -23.44 -0.48
N THR A 151 -5.88 -22.77 -1.35
CA THR A 151 -6.49 -23.38 -2.54
C THR A 151 -5.48 -23.58 -3.66
N ASP A 152 -4.56 -22.64 -3.84
CA ASP A 152 -3.55 -22.66 -4.91
C ASP A 152 -2.11 -22.75 -4.38
N ASN A 153 -1.96 -22.93 -3.07
CA ASN A 153 -0.68 -23.00 -2.35
C ASN A 153 0.23 -21.78 -2.62
N THR A 154 -0.36 -20.60 -2.69
CA THR A 154 0.36 -19.33 -2.86
C THR A 154 0.47 -18.59 -1.53
N VAL A 155 1.67 -18.10 -1.23
CA VAL A 155 1.93 -17.15 -0.14
C VAL A 155 2.11 -15.76 -0.73
N TYR A 156 1.47 -14.77 -0.12
CA TYR A 156 1.57 -13.37 -0.49
C TYR A 156 2.36 -12.61 0.57
N LEU A 157 3.43 -11.96 0.14
CA LEU A 157 4.12 -10.92 0.89
C LEU A 157 3.47 -9.58 0.50
N GLY A 158 2.68 -9.02 1.39
CA GLY A 158 1.93 -7.79 1.17
C GLY A 158 2.62 -6.60 1.79
N GLU A 159 2.81 -5.55 1.02
CA GLU A 159 3.31 -4.26 1.46
C GLU A 159 2.35 -3.16 1.03
N ALA A 160 2.07 -2.24 1.93
CA ALA A 160 1.20 -1.10 1.73
C ALA A 160 2.02 0.20 1.66
N LYS A 161 1.58 1.08 0.76
CA LYS A 161 1.91 2.51 0.79
C LYS A 161 0.61 3.28 0.70
N ALA A 162 0.53 4.41 1.37
CA ALA A 162 -0.66 5.22 1.30
C ALA A 162 -0.36 6.71 1.33
N THR A 163 -1.22 7.47 0.66
CA THR A 163 -1.13 8.91 0.58
C THR A 163 -2.51 9.52 0.50
N ALA A 164 -2.64 10.75 0.99
CA ALA A 164 -3.78 11.61 0.68
C ALA A 164 -3.39 12.65 -0.39
N ALA A 165 -2.42 12.32 -1.25
CA ALA A 165 -1.96 13.16 -2.33
C ALA A 165 -3.08 13.49 -3.32
N GLN A 166 -2.88 14.61 -4.03
CA GLN A 166 -3.87 15.16 -4.96
C GLN A 166 -4.11 14.26 -6.18
N THR A 167 -3.21 13.33 -6.50
CA THR A 167 -3.31 12.51 -7.72
C THR A 167 -2.93 11.03 -7.53
N VAL A 168 -3.48 10.18 -8.40
CA VAL A 168 -3.11 8.75 -8.53
C VAL A 168 -1.68 8.56 -9.07
N ALA A 169 -1.16 9.51 -9.83
CA ALA A 169 0.21 9.43 -10.36
C ALA A 169 1.26 9.46 -9.23
N ASP A 170 0.97 10.16 -8.14
CA ASP A 170 1.88 10.27 -7.00
C ASP A 170 2.11 8.93 -6.31
N ILE A 171 1.05 8.16 -6.07
CA ILE A 171 1.18 6.86 -5.42
C ILE A 171 1.89 5.85 -6.32
N LYS A 172 1.69 5.92 -7.65
CA LYS A 172 2.43 5.08 -8.61
C LYS A 172 3.93 5.32 -8.53
N ARG A 173 4.35 6.60 -8.47
CA ARG A 173 5.77 6.95 -8.32
C ARG A 173 6.35 6.45 -7.00
N VAL A 174 5.57 6.50 -5.91
CA VAL A 174 5.98 5.92 -4.61
C VAL A 174 6.18 4.42 -4.75
N ILE A 175 5.21 3.70 -5.33
CA ILE A 175 5.34 2.26 -5.61
C ILE A 175 6.61 1.98 -6.42
N ASP A 176 6.83 2.71 -7.51
CA ASP A 176 8.00 2.53 -8.39
C ASP A 176 9.32 2.71 -7.63
N SER A 177 9.38 3.69 -6.72
CA SER A 177 10.56 3.94 -5.89
C SER A 177 10.81 2.87 -4.82
N GLU A 178 9.77 2.14 -4.41
CA GLU A 178 9.84 1.08 -3.40
C GLU A 178 10.16 -0.30 -3.99
N LEU A 179 9.86 -0.53 -5.28
CA LEU A 179 10.15 -1.81 -5.96
C LEU A 179 11.59 -2.31 -5.78
N PRO A 180 12.65 -1.48 -5.91
CA PRO A 180 14.04 -1.89 -5.66
C PRO A 180 14.28 -2.50 -4.28
N ARG A 181 13.57 -2.01 -3.28
CA ARG A 181 13.67 -2.50 -1.90
C ARG A 181 12.83 -3.76 -1.71
N PHE A 182 11.66 -3.82 -2.34
CA PHE A 182 10.72 -4.94 -2.18
C PHE A 182 11.18 -6.22 -2.86
N ILE A 183 11.59 -6.14 -4.13
CA ILE A 183 11.89 -7.32 -4.96
C ILE A 183 12.91 -8.27 -4.30
N PRO A 184 14.00 -7.80 -3.68
CA PRO A 184 14.93 -8.66 -2.94
C PRO A 184 14.28 -9.53 -1.86
N PHE A 185 13.27 -9.02 -1.14
CA PHE A 185 12.55 -9.81 -0.12
C PHE A 185 11.71 -10.92 -0.74
N VAL A 186 11.04 -10.62 -1.87
CA VAL A 186 10.25 -11.63 -2.62
C VAL A 186 11.17 -12.73 -3.17
N LEU A 187 12.33 -12.34 -3.71
CA LEU A 187 13.35 -13.29 -4.20
C LEU A 187 13.90 -14.15 -3.07
N ALA A 188 14.26 -13.53 -1.93
CA ALA A 188 14.77 -14.24 -0.78
C ALA A 188 13.76 -15.26 -0.26
N ALA A 189 12.49 -14.89 -0.13
CA ALA A 189 11.43 -15.79 0.31
C ALA A 189 11.24 -16.98 -0.64
N ASN A 190 11.22 -16.75 -1.96
CA ASN A 190 11.16 -17.84 -2.95
C ASN A 190 12.42 -18.73 -2.93
N SER A 191 13.58 -18.20 -2.51
CA SER A 191 14.83 -18.99 -2.43
C SER A 191 14.95 -19.83 -1.16
N LEU A 192 14.28 -19.43 -0.08
CA LEU A 192 14.28 -20.13 1.20
C LEU A 192 13.29 -21.30 1.21
N ASP A 193 12.24 -21.19 0.40
CA ASP A 193 11.21 -22.21 0.33
C ASP A 193 11.61 -23.32 -0.65
N ASN A 194 11.96 -24.49 -0.12
CA ASN A 194 12.23 -25.70 -0.89
C ASN A 194 10.95 -26.49 -1.23
N THR A 195 9.77 -25.98 -0.86
CA THR A 195 8.48 -26.60 -1.16
C THR A 195 7.91 -26.11 -2.49
N GLN A 196 6.83 -26.75 -2.98
CA GLN A 196 6.10 -26.31 -4.18
C GLN A 196 5.29 -25.01 -3.96
N THR A 197 5.47 -24.33 -2.83
CA THR A 197 4.73 -23.12 -2.46
C THR A 197 5.26 -21.94 -3.25
N LYS A 198 4.34 -21.25 -3.93
CA LYS A 198 4.68 -20.08 -4.73
C LYS A 198 4.62 -18.84 -3.85
N VAL A 199 5.68 -18.04 -3.79
CA VAL A 199 5.65 -16.76 -3.06
C VAL A 199 5.51 -15.59 -4.04
N LEU A 200 4.46 -14.79 -3.87
CA LEU A 200 4.19 -13.60 -4.67
C LEU A 200 4.33 -12.34 -3.82
N GLY A 201 4.90 -11.29 -4.40
CA GLY A 201 4.92 -9.96 -3.80
C GLY A 201 3.70 -9.14 -4.23
N LEU A 202 3.03 -8.49 -3.29
CA LEU A 202 1.97 -7.52 -3.55
C LEU A 202 2.32 -6.18 -2.92
N LEU A 203 2.69 -5.20 -3.75
CA LEU A 203 2.88 -3.83 -3.32
C LEU A 203 1.64 -3.02 -3.69
N VAL A 204 0.85 -2.63 -2.69
CA VAL A 204 -0.43 -1.95 -2.85
C VAL A 204 -0.28 -0.49 -2.42
N GLY A 205 -0.38 0.42 -3.38
CA GLY A 205 -0.41 1.85 -3.11
C GLY A 205 -1.84 2.38 -3.08
N THR A 206 -2.22 3.01 -1.98
CA THR A 206 -3.55 3.61 -1.78
C THR A 206 -3.48 5.14 -1.84
N THR A 207 -4.30 5.75 -2.70
CA THR A 207 -4.58 7.19 -2.67
C THR A 207 -5.96 7.44 -2.10
N VAL A 208 -6.03 8.21 -1.02
CA VAL A 208 -7.30 8.72 -0.47
C VAL A 208 -7.66 10.01 -1.20
N LEU A 209 -8.60 9.93 -2.15
CA LEU A 209 -9.01 11.07 -2.99
C LEU A 209 -10.00 11.99 -2.27
N ASN A 210 -10.94 11.40 -1.53
CA ASN A 210 -11.83 12.08 -0.59
C ASN A 210 -12.33 11.10 0.48
N SER A 211 -13.28 11.51 1.32
CA SER A 211 -13.81 10.70 2.44
C SER A 211 -14.43 9.38 2.00
N ASP A 212 -14.96 9.32 0.78
CA ASP A 212 -15.77 8.22 0.27
C ASP A 212 -15.19 7.62 -1.02
N GLN A 213 -14.02 8.06 -1.47
CA GLN A 213 -13.40 7.58 -2.71
C GLN A 213 -11.91 7.36 -2.51
N PHE A 214 -11.49 6.10 -2.64
CA PHE A 214 -10.10 5.69 -2.62
C PHE A 214 -9.70 5.10 -3.98
N HIS A 215 -8.40 5.08 -4.22
CA HIS A 215 -7.81 4.44 -5.39
C HIS A 215 -6.67 3.53 -4.94
N CYS A 216 -6.64 2.31 -5.46
CA CYS A 216 -5.63 1.30 -5.15
C CYS A 216 -4.90 0.87 -6.42
N ALA A 217 -3.60 1.16 -6.47
CA ALA A 217 -2.69 0.73 -7.51
C ALA A 217 -1.88 -0.48 -7.00
N ILE A 218 -2.03 -1.62 -7.68
CA ILE A 218 -1.46 -2.91 -7.27
C ILE A 218 -0.29 -3.27 -8.17
N SER A 219 0.90 -3.45 -7.60
CA SER A 219 2.05 -4.05 -8.27
C SER A 219 2.25 -5.47 -7.77
N GLU A 220 1.90 -6.44 -8.60
CA GLU A 220 2.19 -7.85 -8.35
C GLU A 220 3.59 -8.19 -8.87
N VAL A 221 4.44 -8.71 -8.00
CA VAL A 221 5.80 -9.14 -8.30
C VAL A 221 5.84 -10.67 -8.34
N ARG A 222 6.19 -11.21 -9.51
CA ARG A 222 6.43 -12.63 -9.76
C ARG A 222 7.90 -12.83 -10.07
N VAL A 223 8.51 -13.86 -9.47
CA VAL A 223 9.92 -14.22 -9.66
C VAL A 223 10.03 -15.65 -10.17
#